data_AF-A0A7I9WB38-F1
#
_entry.id   AF-A0A7I9WB38-F1
#
_cell.length_a   1.000
_cell.length_b   1.000
_cell.length_c   1.000
_cell.angle_alpha   90.00
_cell.angle_beta   90.00
_cell.angle_gamma   90.00
#
_symmetry.space_group_name_H-M   'P 1'
#
loop_
_entity.id
_entity.type
_entity.pdbx_description
1 polymer ?
#
loop_
_entity_poly.entity_id
_entity_poly.type
_entity_poly.pdbx_seq_one_letter_code
_entity_poly.pdbx_strand_id
1 'polypeptide(L)'
;MSTTQSLRVAGTALMLGGTVVAAAAPAVAHPDSPTPEEVNFLNVVRGTFPGDDRQLVETGEQVCTLLAWAGMPEPAVSDLLVTQKGATPEQAGNLVRVAHDIICPYIPG
;
A
#
# COMPACT_ATOMS: atom_id res chain seq x y z
N MET A 1 11.06 34.63 -32.88
CA MET A 1 10.80 33.90 -31.62
C MET A 1 11.03 32.42 -31.88
N SER A 2 12.13 31.86 -31.39
CA SER A 2 12.31 30.42 -31.22
C SER A 2 13.51 30.25 -30.30
N THR A 3 13.25 30.01 -29.01
CA THR A 3 14.29 29.91 -27.98
C THR A 3 14.42 28.44 -27.60
N THR A 4 15.45 27.80 -28.13
CA THR A 4 15.87 26.44 -27.76
C THR A 4 16.47 26.49 -26.35
N GLN A 5 15.79 25.95 -25.34
CA GLN A 5 16.34 25.86 -23.98
C GLN A 5 17.20 24.61 -23.81
N SER A 6 18.42 24.88 -23.34
CA SER A 6 19.56 24.00 -23.23
C SER A 6 19.46 23.04 -22.04
N LEU A 7 19.73 21.75 -22.27
CA LEU A 7 20.14 20.82 -21.21
C LEU A 7 21.59 21.09 -20.79
N ARG A 8 21.87 21.33 -19.50
CA ARG A 8 23.13 21.00 -18.79
C ARG A 8 22.84 20.79 -17.30
N VAL A 9 22.88 19.57 -16.76
CA VAL A 9 24.02 18.81 -16.13
C VAL A 9 24.27 19.20 -14.66
N ALA A 10 24.21 18.24 -13.71
CA ALA A 10 25.34 17.82 -12.84
C ALA A 10 24.96 17.08 -11.52
N GLY A 11 25.68 15.98 -11.24
CA GLY A 11 26.04 15.43 -9.90
C GLY A 11 25.01 14.50 -9.23
N THR A 12 25.32 13.35 -8.62
CA THR A 12 26.59 12.80 -8.09
C THR A 12 26.41 11.28 -7.84
N ALA A 13 27.52 10.53 -7.87
CA ALA A 13 27.60 9.07 -7.71
C ALA A 13 27.48 8.57 -6.25
N LEU A 14 27.33 7.23 -6.12
CA LEU A 14 27.57 6.31 -4.98
C LEU A 14 26.32 5.65 -4.35
N MET A 15 26.12 4.35 -4.61
CA MET A 15 26.43 3.24 -3.67
C MET A 15 25.89 1.90 -4.20
N LEU A 16 26.67 0.82 -4.05
CA LEU A 16 26.22 -0.56 -4.26
C LEU A 16 25.22 -0.97 -3.17
N GLY A 17 24.14 -1.67 -3.54
CA GLY A 17 23.34 -2.44 -2.60
C GLY A 17 21.86 -2.53 -2.95
N GLY A 18 21.46 -3.66 -3.54
CA GLY A 18 20.06 -4.04 -3.73
C GLY A 18 19.37 -3.34 -4.88
N THR A 19 19.16 -4.05 -5.99
CA THR A 19 18.01 -3.75 -6.85
C THR A 19 16.76 -4.00 -6.01
N VAL A 20 16.32 -2.98 -5.27
CA VAL A 20 14.93 -2.91 -4.82
C VAL A 20 14.16 -2.81 -6.13
N VAL A 21 13.71 -3.96 -6.62
CA VAL A 21 12.61 -4.00 -7.57
C VAL A 21 11.48 -3.36 -6.79
N ALA A 22 11.31 -2.05 -6.96
CA ALA A 22 10.07 -1.38 -6.63
C ALA A 22 9.05 -2.08 -7.51
N ALA A 23 8.40 -3.11 -6.97
CA ALA A 23 7.24 -3.71 -7.57
C ALA A 23 6.21 -2.58 -7.62
N ALA A 24 6.18 -1.87 -8.74
CA ALA A 24 5.12 -0.94 -9.04
C ALA A 24 3.85 -1.81 -9.08
N ALA A 25 3.07 -1.75 -8.00
CA ALA A 25 1.77 -2.37 -7.98
C ALA A 25 1.00 -1.85 -9.21
N PRO A 26 0.28 -2.72 -9.94
CA PRO A 26 -0.53 -2.27 -11.06
C PRO A 26 -1.44 -1.13 -10.59
N ALA A 27 -1.52 -0.06 -11.38
CA ALA A 27 -2.41 1.05 -11.06
C ALA A 27 -3.86 0.57 -11.20
N VAL A 28 -4.47 0.21 -10.07
CA VAL A 28 -5.90 -0.04 -9.97
C VAL A 28 -6.62 1.30 -9.99
N ALA A 29 -7.57 1.45 -10.91
CA ALA A 29 -8.40 2.64 -10.98
C ALA A 29 -9.46 2.57 -9.88
N HIS A 30 -9.16 3.16 -8.71
CA HIS A 30 -10.13 3.28 -7.64
C HIS A 30 -11.24 4.29 -8.02
N PRO A 31 -12.48 4.07 -7.56
CA PRO A 31 -13.54 5.06 -7.71
C PRO A 31 -13.18 6.39 -7.02
N ASP A 32 -13.73 7.50 -7.51
CA ASP A 32 -13.54 8.85 -6.93
C ASP A 32 -14.06 8.97 -5.48
N SER A 33 -14.88 8.02 -5.02
CA SER A 33 -15.41 7.95 -3.67
C SER A 33 -15.36 6.51 -3.15
N PRO A 34 -15.07 6.30 -1.86
CA PRO A 34 -14.94 4.97 -1.31
C PRO A 34 -16.26 4.19 -1.35
N THR A 35 -16.18 2.88 -1.53
CA THR A 35 -17.32 1.97 -1.40
C THR A 35 -17.82 1.90 0.05
N PRO A 36 -19.06 1.45 0.33
CA PRO A 36 -19.55 1.29 1.70
C PRO A 36 -18.65 0.42 2.59
N GLU A 37 -18.07 -0.63 2.01
CA GLU A 37 -17.14 -1.56 2.67
C GLU A 37 -15.82 -0.86 3.01
N GLU A 38 -15.27 -0.07 2.07
CA GLU A 38 -14.10 0.78 2.29
C GLU A 38 -14.36 1.83 3.37
N VAL A 39 -15.54 2.44 3.39
CA VAL A 39 -15.94 3.37 4.47
C VAL A 39 -15.96 2.66 5.82
N ASN A 40 -16.51 1.45 5.90
CA ASN A 40 -16.53 0.66 7.12
C ASN A 40 -15.10 0.32 7.59
N PHE A 41 -14.24 -0.09 6.68
CA PHE A 41 -12.81 -0.32 6.93
C PHE A 41 -12.12 0.94 7.47
N LEU A 42 -12.29 2.08 6.79
CA LEU A 42 -11.70 3.37 7.17
C LEU A 42 -12.16 3.83 8.56
N ASN A 43 -13.42 3.60 8.92
CA ASN A 43 -13.93 3.97 10.24
C ASN A 43 -13.19 3.28 11.40
N VAL A 44 -12.59 2.11 11.19
CA VAL A 44 -11.83 1.41 12.23
C VAL A 44 -10.32 1.63 12.13
N VAL A 45 -9.74 1.74 10.94
CA VAL A 45 -8.27 1.86 10.81
C VAL A 45 -7.76 3.30 10.87
N ARG A 46 -8.60 4.30 10.56
CA ARG A 46 -8.16 5.69 10.51
C ARG A 46 -7.68 6.18 11.88
N GLY A 47 -6.61 6.97 11.87
CA GLY A 47 -5.98 7.47 13.09
C GLY A 47 -5.20 6.41 13.88
N THR A 48 -5.29 5.13 13.50
CA THR A 48 -4.54 4.03 14.11
C THR A 48 -3.39 3.59 13.23
N PHE A 49 -3.63 3.39 11.92
CA PHE A 49 -2.59 3.04 10.95
C PHE A 49 -2.08 4.31 10.23
N PRO A 50 -0.78 4.43 9.93
CA PRO A 50 -0.24 5.59 9.24
C PRO A 50 -0.70 5.66 7.78
N GLY A 51 -1.26 6.80 7.38
CA GLY A 51 -1.63 7.08 5.99
C GLY A 51 -2.91 7.91 5.87
N ASP A 52 -3.16 8.42 4.68
CA ASP A 52 -4.45 9.00 4.31
C ASP A 52 -5.48 7.91 3.93
N ASP A 53 -6.76 8.26 3.87
CA ASP A 53 -7.85 7.31 3.60
C ASP A 53 -7.62 6.50 2.30
N ARG A 54 -7.10 7.12 1.24
CA ARG A 54 -6.82 6.41 -0.01
C ARG A 54 -5.67 5.42 0.17
N GLN A 55 -4.59 5.82 0.84
CA GLN A 55 -3.49 4.90 1.16
C GLN A 55 -3.93 3.73 2.04
N LEU A 56 -4.87 3.97 2.97
CA LEU A 56 -5.43 2.94 3.83
C LEU A 56 -6.23 1.92 3.00
N VAL A 57 -7.12 2.38 2.12
CA VAL A 57 -7.89 1.51 1.22
C VAL A 57 -6.95 0.69 0.32
N GLU A 58 -6.01 1.34 -0.36
CA GLU A 58 -5.00 0.68 -1.21
C GLU A 58 -4.22 -0.38 -0.42
N THR A 59 -3.87 -0.09 0.84
CA THR A 59 -3.16 -1.04 1.70
C THR A 59 -4.06 -2.22 2.11
N GLY A 60 -5.34 -1.99 2.42
CA GLY A 60 -6.30 -3.04 2.74
C GLY A 60 -6.52 -4.00 1.56
N GLU A 61 -6.68 -3.46 0.34
CA GLU A 61 -6.80 -4.28 -0.88
C GLU A 61 -5.50 -5.04 -1.20
N GLN A 62 -4.36 -4.41 -0.98
CA GLN A 62 -3.06 -5.06 -1.12
C GLN A 62 -2.94 -6.24 -0.14
N VAL A 63 -3.37 -6.08 1.13
CA VAL A 63 -3.40 -7.20 2.10
C VAL A 63 -4.20 -8.37 1.55
N CYS A 64 -5.42 -8.11 1.07
CA CYS A 64 -6.25 -9.16 0.48
C CYS A 64 -5.58 -9.84 -0.70
N THR A 65 -4.88 -9.06 -1.53
CA THR A 65 -4.14 -9.62 -2.66
C THR A 65 -3.03 -10.56 -2.20
N LEU A 66 -2.28 -10.17 -1.17
CA LEU A 66 -1.18 -10.94 -0.60
C LEU A 66 -1.66 -12.22 0.10
N LEU A 67 -2.80 -12.15 0.80
CA LEU A 67 -3.40 -13.31 1.47
C LEU A 67 -3.98 -14.30 0.45
N ALA A 68 -4.82 -13.83 -0.48
CA ALA A 68 -5.57 -14.70 -1.38
C ALA A 68 -4.71 -15.25 -2.53
N TRP A 69 -3.85 -14.43 -3.14
CA TRP A 69 -3.13 -14.80 -4.37
C TRP A 69 -1.69 -15.23 -4.14
N ALA A 70 -0.97 -14.50 -3.28
CA ALA A 70 0.38 -14.88 -2.91
C ALA A 70 0.38 -15.99 -1.85
N GLY A 71 -0.78 -16.32 -1.26
CA GLY A 71 -0.92 -17.37 -0.25
C GLY A 71 -0.13 -17.10 1.02
N MET A 72 0.16 -15.83 1.31
CA MET A 72 0.95 -15.48 2.48
C MET A 72 0.12 -15.60 3.76
N PRO A 73 0.71 -16.08 4.87
CA PRO A 73 0.02 -16.10 6.16
C PRO A 73 -0.04 -14.67 6.74
N GLU A 74 -1.10 -14.35 7.50
CA GLU A 74 -1.31 -13.02 8.11
C GLU A 74 -0.10 -12.46 8.88
N PRO A 75 0.68 -13.24 9.65
CA PRO A 75 1.87 -12.73 10.33
C PRO A 75 2.92 -12.20 9.35
N ALA A 76 3.14 -12.88 8.22
CA ALA A 76 4.11 -12.45 7.21
C ALA A 76 3.67 -11.15 6.51
N VAL A 77 2.36 -10.99 6.27
CA VAL A 77 1.81 -9.74 5.74
C VAL A 77 1.95 -8.60 6.75
N SER A 78 1.71 -8.87 8.03
CA SER A 78 1.89 -7.88 9.10
C SER A 78 3.33 -7.39 9.19
N ASP A 79 4.32 -8.30 9.21
CA ASP A 79 5.75 -7.95 9.23
C ASP A 79 6.17 -7.12 8.02
N LEU A 80 5.58 -7.43 6.86
CA LEU A 80 5.79 -6.68 5.63
C LEU A 80 5.23 -5.26 5.72
N LEU A 81 4.07 -5.05 6.35
CA LEU A 81 3.54 -3.71 6.61
C LEU A 81 4.38 -2.93 7.62
N VAL A 82 4.87 -3.57 8.68
CA VAL A 82 5.82 -2.96 9.63
C VAL A 82 7.03 -2.43 8.87
N THR A 83 7.62 -3.26 8.01
CA THR A 83 8.84 -2.93 7.26
C THR A 83 8.60 -1.85 6.19
N GLN A 84 7.51 -1.95 5.42
CA GLN A 84 7.29 -1.10 4.26
C GLN A 84 6.53 0.20 4.55
N LYS A 85 5.67 0.20 5.57
CA LYS A 85 4.79 1.33 5.89
C LYS A 85 5.18 2.02 7.20
N GLY A 86 6.17 1.51 7.91
CA GLY A 86 6.62 2.08 9.20
C GLY A 86 5.55 1.98 10.31
N ALA A 87 4.61 1.06 10.17
CA ALA A 87 3.59 0.79 11.18
C ALA A 87 4.19 0.03 12.37
N THR A 88 3.64 0.20 13.58
CA THR A 88 3.97 -0.70 14.70
C THR A 88 3.41 -2.11 14.44
N PRO A 89 3.96 -3.16 15.08
CA PRO A 89 3.42 -4.52 14.94
C PRO A 89 1.93 -4.63 15.29
N GLU A 90 1.47 -3.89 16.31
CA GLU A 90 0.04 -3.88 16.69
C GLU A 90 -0.83 -3.21 15.62
N GLN A 91 -0.37 -2.09 15.05
CA GLN A 91 -1.08 -1.37 13.98
C GLN A 91 -1.19 -2.25 12.73
N ALA A 92 -0.09 -2.90 12.34
CA ALA A 92 -0.05 -3.80 11.19
C ALA A 92 -0.97 -5.01 11.38
N GLY A 93 -0.87 -5.70 12.52
CA GLY A 93 -1.72 -6.85 12.82
C GLY A 93 -3.21 -6.49 12.93
N ASN A 94 -3.53 -5.30 13.44
CA ASN A 94 -4.90 -4.81 13.43
C ASN A 94 -5.41 -4.56 12.01
N LEU A 95 -4.64 -3.84 11.18
CA LEU A 95 -5.04 -3.55 9.80
C LEU A 95 -5.24 -4.84 8.99
N VAL A 96 -4.34 -5.82 9.11
CA VAL A 96 -4.44 -7.09 8.38
C VAL A 96 -5.74 -7.82 8.73
N ARG A 97 -6.07 -7.95 10.02
CA ARG A 97 -7.30 -8.60 10.46
C ARG A 97 -8.56 -7.86 9.97
N VAL A 98 -8.58 -6.54 10.12
CA VAL A 98 -9.74 -5.74 9.69
C VAL A 98 -9.92 -5.79 8.18
N ALA A 99 -8.84 -5.75 7.40
CA ALA A 99 -8.89 -5.91 5.95
C ALA A 99 -9.39 -7.31 5.57
N HIS A 100 -8.89 -8.35 6.23
CA HIS A 100 -9.33 -9.73 6.04
C HIS A 100 -10.83 -9.91 6.28
N ASP A 101 -11.37 -9.31 7.34
CA ASP A 101 -12.77 -9.47 7.70
C ASP A 101 -13.73 -8.58 6.88
N ILE A 102 -13.31 -7.36 6.51
CA ILE A 102 -14.19 -6.36 5.87
C ILE A 102 -14.00 -6.28 4.36
N ILE A 103 -12.76 -6.27 3.87
CA ILE A 103 -12.46 -5.96 2.46
C ILE A 103 -12.32 -7.25 1.65
N CYS A 104 -11.55 -8.22 2.14
CA CYS A 104 -11.19 -9.40 1.37
C CYS A 104 -12.38 -10.26 0.89
N PRO A 105 -13.53 -10.35 1.59
CA PRO A 105 -14.70 -11.07 1.08
C PRO A 105 -15.31 -10.46 -0.20
N TYR A 106 -15.00 -9.20 -0.50
CA TYR A 106 -15.62 -8.43 -1.58
C TYR A 106 -14.68 -8.15 -2.76
N ILE A 107 -13.39 -8.48 -2.63
CA ILE A 107 -12.45 -8.39 -3.76
C ILE A 107 -12.61 -9.64 -4.65
N PRO A 108 -12.90 -9.49 -5.95
CA PRO A 108 -12.95 -10.62 -6.85
C PRO A 108 -11.56 -11.27 -6.95
N GLY A 109 -11.54 -12.59 -6.74
CA GLY A 109 -10.46 -13.45 -7.21
C GLY A 109 -10.60 -13.63 -8.73
#